data_AF-L0IRI8-F1
#
_entry.id   AF-L0IRI8-F1
#
_cell.length_a   1.000
_cell.length_b   1.000
_cell.length_c   1.000
_cell.angle_alpha   90.00
_cell.angle_beta   90.00
_cell.angle_gamma   90.00
#
_symmetry.space_group_name_H-M   'P 1'
#
loop_
_entity.id
_entity.type
_entity.pdbx_description
1 polymer ?
#
loop_
_entity_poly.entity_id
_entity_poly.type
_entity_poly.pdbx_seq_one_letter_code
_entity_poly.pdbx_strand_id
1 'polypeptide(L)'
;MVEEPYRTGTMTVLLPSSTPEHTVRSLARRQVINSLRATNEWPVRVRVVGSGPARRDGTKPWYVTYDTGPHGEVHDVHDLFD
;
A
#
# COMPACT_ATOMS: atom_id res chain seq x y z
N MET A 1 -3.24 -12.28 -26.25
CA MET A 1 -3.13 -12.08 -24.79
C MET A 1 -3.07 -10.59 -24.59
N VAL A 2 -4.05 -10.00 -23.92
CA VAL A 2 -4.03 -8.56 -23.65
C VAL A 2 -3.19 -8.41 -22.39
N GLU A 3 -1.97 -7.88 -22.51
CA GLU A 3 -1.20 -7.50 -21.34
C GLU A 3 -1.99 -6.40 -20.63
N GLU A 4 -2.52 -6.68 -19.45
CA GLU A 4 -3.18 -5.66 -18.66
C GLU A 4 -2.14 -4.63 -18.23
N PRO A 5 -2.33 -3.34 -18.58
CA PRO A 5 -1.34 -2.33 -18.27
C PRO A 5 -1.25 -2.15 -16.75
N TYR A 6 -0.03 -1.87 -16.28
CA TYR A 6 0.17 -1.48 -14.89
C TYR A 6 -0.77 -0.33 -14.52
N ARG A 7 -1.49 -0.47 -13.41
CA ARG A 7 -2.36 0.60 -12.90
C ARG A 7 -1.77 1.18 -11.63
N THR A 8 -1.59 2.49 -11.62
CA THR A 8 -1.26 3.21 -10.39
C THR A 8 -2.55 3.60 -9.68
N GLY A 9 -2.70 3.16 -8.44
CA GLY A 9 -3.80 3.49 -7.55
C GLY A 9 -3.32 4.26 -6.34
N THR A 10 -4.26 4.94 -5.67
CA THR A 10 -4.02 5.56 -4.37
C THR A 10 -5.01 5.01 -3.36
N MET A 11 -4.56 4.85 -2.11
CA MET A 11 -5.37 4.39 -1.00
C MET A 11 -5.00 5.15 0.26
N THR A 12 -6.00 5.41 1.10
CA THR A 12 -5.78 5.92 2.46
C THR A 12 -5.91 4.78 3.44
N VAL A 13 -4.85 4.54 4.21
CA VAL A 13 -4.82 3.55 5.29
C VAL A 13 -4.97 4.30 6.61
N LEU A 14 -5.94 3.88 7.43
CA LEU A 14 -6.11 4.40 8.78
C LEU A 14 -5.37 3.49 9.75
N LEU A 15 -4.40 4.05 10.47
CA LEU A 15 -3.65 3.35 11.51
C LEU A 15 -3.77 4.13 12.83
N PRO A 16 -3.62 3.49 14.00
CA PRO A 16 -3.50 4.21 15.27
C PRO A 16 -2.41 5.28 15.19
N SER A 17 -2.64 6.47 15.75
CA SER A 17 -1.67 7.58 15.72
C SER A 17 -0.39 7.27 16.49
N SER A 18 -0.44 6.32 17.42
CA SER A 18 0.71 5.78 18.15
C SER A 18 1.54 4.76 17.37
N THR A 19 1.11 4.39 16.15
CA THR A 19 1.84 3.40 15.33
C THR A 19 3.23 3.92 14.98
N PRO A 20 4.30 3.20 15.33
CA PRO A 20 5.66 3.60 14.96
C PRO A 20 5.84 3.64 13.45
N GLU A 21 6.60 4.62 12.93
CA GLU A 21 6.81 4.79 11.48
C GLU A 21 7.40 3.55 10.81
N HIS A 22 8.31 2.83 11.49
CA HIS A 22 8.88 1.57 10.98
C HIS A 22 7.81 0.48 10.77
N THR A 23 6.73 0.50 11.56
CA THR A 23 5.61 -0.46 11.48
C THR A 23 4.55 0.00 10.48
N VAL A 24 4.37 1.31 10.29
CA VAL A 24 3.40 1.90 9.35
C VAL A 24 3.55 1.32 7.94
N ARG A 25 4.78 1.23 7.44
CA ARG A 25 5.04 0.73 6.07
C ARG A 25 4.55 -0.72 5.90
N SER A 26 4.83 -1.58 6.87
CA SER A 26 4.41 -2.99 6.84
C SER A 26 2.88 -3.13 6.93
N LEU A 27 2.24 -2.39 7.84
CA LEU A 27 0.79 -2.43 8.01
C LEU A 27 0.04 -1.85 6.80
N ALA A 28 0.53 -0.74 6.25
CA ALA A 28 -0.02 -0.14 5.03
C ALA A 28 0.09 -1.10 3.84
N ARG A 29 1.26 -1.73 3.65
CA ARG A 29 1.46 -2.76 2.60
C ARG A 29 0.47 -3.90 2.75
N ARG A 30 0.28 -4.42 3.97
CA ARG A 30 -0.67 -5.51 4.25
C ARG A 30 -2.13 -5.11 3.96
N GLN A 31 -2.56 -3.92 4.33
CA GLN A 31 -3.93 -3.44 4.04
C GLN A 31 -4.16 -3.26 2.54
N VAL A 32 -3.19 -2.72 1.81
CA VAL A 32 -3.27 -2.56 0.35
C VAL A 32 -3.36 -3.93 -0.34
N ILE A 33 -2.50 -4.89 0.02
CA ILE A 33 -2.55 -6.27 -0.50
C ILE A 33 -3.93 -6.89 -0.23
N ASN A 34 -4.45 -6.78 0.99
CA ASN A 34 -5.76 -7.34 1.32
C ASN A 34 -6.90 -6.70 0.53
N SER A 35 -6.83 -5.39 0.26
CA SER A 35 -7.85 -4.66 -0.49
C SER A 35 -7.83 -5.03 -1.97
N LEU A 36 -6.64 -5.20 -2.54
CA LEU A 36 -6.47 -5.59 -3.95
C LEU A 36 -6.76 -7.06 -4.19
N ARG A 37 -6.51 -7.92 -3.20
CA ARG A 37 -6.95 -9.32 -3.26
C ARG A 37 -8.45 -9.44 -3.48
N ALA A 38 -9.27 -8.51 -2.96
CA ALA A 38 -10.71 -8.49 -3.19
C ALA A 38 -11.09 -8.14 -4.64
N THR A 39 -10.23 -7.43 -5.37
CA THR A 39 -10.40 -7.09 -6.80
C THR A 39 -9.65 -8.03 -7.73
N ASN A 40 -9.07 -9.11 -7.18
CA ASN A 40 -8.18 -10.06 -7.88
C ASN A 40 -6.89 -9.41 -8.42
N GLU A 41 -6.60 -8.16 -8.08
CA GLU A 41 -5.38 -7.44 -8.47
C GLU A 41 -4.23 -7.72 -7.48
N TRP A 42 -2.99 -7.69 -7.97
CA TRP A 42 -1.81 -7.89 -7.14
C TRP A 42 -0.93 -6.63 -7.15
N PRO A 43 -0.67 -6.01 -5.99
CA PRO A 43 0.23 -4.87 -5.94
C PRO A 43 1.67 -5.34 -6.15
N VAL A 44 2.30 -4.80 -7.19
CA VAL A 44 3.73 -4.97 -7.50
C VAL A 44 4.57 -4.02 -6.66
N ARG A 45 4.03 -2.84 -6.34
CA ARG A 45 4.73 -1.83 -5.55
C ARG A 45 3.76 -1.12 -4.62
N VAL A 46 4.15 -0.92 -3.36
CA VAL A 46 3.38 -0.14 -2.39
C VAL A 46 4.30 0.88 -1.73
N ARG A 47 3.91 2.15 -1.76
CA ARG A 47 4.69 3.27 -1.24
C ARG A 47 3.81 4.17 -0.37
N VAL A 48 4.25 4.40 0.87
CA VAL A 48 3.65 5.43 1.71
C VAL A 48 4.25 6.76 1.28
N VAL A 49 3.42 7.67 0.74
CA VAL A 49 3.86 8.96 0.20
C VAL A 49 3.66 10.12 1.17
N GLY A 50 2.92 9.89 2.25
CA GLY A 50 2.74 10.89 3.29
C GLY A 50 1.72 10.48 4.34
N SER A 51 1.42 11.42 5.23
CA SER A 51 0.39 11.26 6.25
C SER A 51 -0.34 12.56 6.50
N GLY A 52 -1.60 12.46 6.91
CA GLY A 52 -2.37 13.60 7.39
C GLY A 52 -2.26 13.76 8.91
N PRO A 53 -2.91 14.78 9.48
CA PRO A 53 -2.98 14.98 10.92
C PRO A 53 -3.72 13.83 11.60
N ALA A 54 -3.33 13.53 12.85
CA ALA A 54 -4.07 12.60 13.68
C ALA A 54 -5.50 13.11 13.93
N ARG A 55 -6.46 12.21 13.81
CA ARG A 55 -7.88 12.43 14.07
C ARG A 55 -8.17 12.32 15.57
N ARG A 56 -9.30 12.88 16.01
CA ARG A 56 -9.74 12.84 17.41
C ARG A 56 -10.06 11.44 17.93
N ASP A 57 -10.31 10.50 17.02
CA ASP A 57 -10.55 9.08 17.32
C ASP A 57 -9.25 8.29 17.60
N GLY A 58 -8.08 8.95 17.58
CA GLY A 58 -6.79 8.31 17.80
C GLY A 58 -6.22 7.61 16.57
N THR A 59 -6.79 7.83 15.38
CA THR A 59 -6.24 7.31 14.11
C THR A 59 -5.49 8.39 13.33
N LYS A 60 -4.54 8.00 12.49
CA LYS A 60 -3.81 8.86 11.57
C LYS A 60 -3.96 8.32 10.15
N PRO A 61 -4.38 9.14 9.17
CA PRO A 61 -4.45 8.72 7.78
C PRO A 61 -3.05 8.71 7.16
N TRP A 62 -2.74 7.61 6.48
CA TRP A 62 -1.53 7.42 5.70
C TRP A 62 -1.90 7.31 4.23
N TYR A 63 -1.28 8.15 3.40
CA TYR A 63 -1.51 8.17 1.96
C TYR A 63 -0.54 7.19 1.30
N VAL A 64 -1.11 6.23 0.57
CA VAL A 64 -0.37 5.13 -0.03
C VAL A 64 -0.62 5.15 -1.52
N THR A 65 0.44 5.11 -2.30
CA THR A 65 0.38 4.83 -3.74
C THR A 65 0.77 3.38 -3.96
N TYR A 66 0.13 2.73 -4.91
CA TYR A 66 0.50 1.38 -5.30
C TYR A 66 0.40 1.22 -6.81
N ASP A 67 1.22 0.32 -7.34
CA ASP A 67 1.18 -0.10 -8.73
C ASP A 67 0.70 -1.55 -8.75
N THR A 68 -0.37 -1.84 -9.50
CA THR A 68 -0.80 -3.21 -9.80
C THR A 68 -0.25 -3.61 -11.16
N GLY A 69 0.18 -4.86 -11.30
CA GLY A 69 0.67 -5.43 -12.56
C GLY A 69 -0.25 -6.53 -13.08
N PRO A 70 0.02 -7.06 -14.29
CA PRO A 70 -0.72 -8.20 -14.83
C PRO A 70 -0.67 -9.38 -13.86
N HIS A 71 -1.80 -10.08 -13.69
CA HIS A 71 -1.98 -11.15 -12.72
C HIS A 71 -0.80 -12.14 -12.68
N GLY A 72 -0.20 -12.37 -11.50
CA GLY A 72 0.60 -13.56 -11.24
C GLY A 72 2.06 -13.37 -10.83
N GLU A 73 2.64 -12.17 -10.93
CA GLU A 73 3.99 -11.93 -10.40
C GLU A 73 3.97 -10.90 -9.27
N VAL A 74 3.95 -11.40 -8.04
CA VAL A 74 4.44 -10.63 -6.90
C VAL A 74 5.95 -10.48 -7.13
N HIS A 75 6.37 -9.38 -7.76
CA HIS A 75 7.76 -8.94 -7.62
C HIS A 75 7.88 -8.52 -6.17
N ASP A 76 8.34 -9.42 -5.31
CA ASP A 76 8.79 -9.06 -4.00
C ASP A 76 9.95 -8.10 -4.23
N VAL A 77 9.68 -6.80 -4.17
CA VAL A 77 10.70 -5.77 -4.11
C VAL A 77 11.33 -5.86 -2.71
N HIS A 78 12.01 -6.97 -2.49
CA HIS A 78 13.11 -7.07 -1.55
C HIS A 78 14.25 -6.23 -2.17
N ASP A 79 14.85 -5.38 -1.35
CA ASP A 79 16.08 -4.64 -1.65
C ASP A 79 16.07 -3.66 -2.81
N LEU A 80 15.68 -2.41 -2.55
CA LEU A 80 16.23 -1.24 -3.24
C LEU A 80 16.21 -0.02 -2.31
N PHE A 81 16.83 -0.16 -1.13
CA PHE A 81 17.36 0.96 -0.34
C PHE A 81 18.52 0.40 0.49
N ASP A 82 19.65 0.14 -0.18
CA ASP A 82 20.98 0.31 0.41
C ASP A 82 21.33 1.81 0.33
#